data_AF-Q8PDJ7-F1
#
_entry.id   AF-Q8PDJ7-F1
#
_cell.length_a   1.000
_cell.length_b   1.000
_cell.length_c   1.000
_cell.angle_alpha   90.00
_cell.angle_beta   90.00
_cell.angle_gamma   90.00
#
_symmetry.space_group_name_H-M   'P 1'
#
loop_
_entity.id
_entity.type
_entity.pdbx_description
1 polymer ?
#
loop_
_entity_poly.entity_id
_entity_poly.type
_entity_poly.pdbx_seq_one_letter_code
_entity_poly.pdbx_strand_id
1 'polypeptide(L)'
;MEGPTNKLLIVGGALSGVAALTHLACLVVGAPLFRLLGAGEQMAQLHAEGGWYPTVVTLAIATVLATWGAYALSAAGVFRPFPLRRTVLTAVTGVYILRGVAFVPVMTYFPGNSLTFWVVSSAICLAIGLVHLVGLRQSWGRLRRLGA
;
A
#
# COMPACT_ATOMS: atom_id res chain seq x y z
N MET A 1 5.10 -26.20 -13.96
CA MET A 1 6.38 -26.01 -13.25
C MET A 1 6.28 -24.72 -12.46
N GLU A 2 5.92 -24.81 -11.18
CA GLU A 2 5.88 -23.64 -10.29
C GLU A 2 7.32 -23.17 -10.05
N GLY A 3 7.64 -21.96 -10.52
CA GLY A 3 8.95 -21.38 -10.28
C GLY A 3 9.15 -21.12 -8.78
N PRO A 4 10.41 -21.04 -8.30
CA PRO A 4 10.68 -20.84 -6.88
C PRO A 4 10.00 -19.57 -6.36
N THR A 5 9.24 -19.75 -5.28
CA THR A 5 8.45 -18.73 -4.61
C THR A 5 9.32 -17.55 -4.19
N ASN A 6 8.93 -16.32 -4.54
CA ASN A 6 9.68 -15.14 -4.16
C ASN A 6 9.26 -14.64 -2.77
N LYS A 7 10.07 -14.95 -1.74
CA LYS A 7 9.81 -14.56 -0.35
C LYS A 7 9.66 -13.05 -0.16
N LEU A 8 10.42 -12.22 -0.89
CA LEU A 8 10.34 -10.77 -0.76
C LEU A 8 9.00 -10.23 -1.29
N LEU A 9 8.51 -10.74 -2.43
CA LEU A 9 7.20 -10.38 -2.94
C LEU A 9 6.06 -10.86 -2.04
N ILE A 10 6.24 -11.99 -1.33
CA ILE A 10 5.31 -12.40 -0.27
C ILE A 10 5.30 -11.38 0.86
N VAL A 11 6.48 -11.00 1.37
CA VAL A 11 6.58 -10.01 2.44
C VAL A 11 5.98 -8.67 2.00
N GLY A 12 6.32 -8.16 0.81
CA GLY A 12 5.76 -6.92 0.27
C GLY A 12 4.23 -6.98 0.09
N GLY A 13 3.73 -8.14 -0.35
CA GLY A 13 2.30 -8.40 -0.45
C GLY A 13 1.60 -8.42 0.91
N ALA A 14 2.17 -9.12 1.88
CA ALA A 14 1.66 -9.20 3.24
C ALA A 14 1.66 -7.84 3.94
N LEU A 15 2.73 -7.06 3.80
CA LEU A 15 2.81 -5.70 4.35
C LEU A 15 1.74 -4.77 3.73
N SER A 16 1.50 -4.88 2.42
CA SER A 16 0.41 -4.13 1.76
C SER A 16 -0.96 -4.56 2.28
N GLY A 17 -1.15 -5.87 2.53
CA GLY A 17 -2.37 -6.41 3.15
C GLY A 17 -2.59 -5.93 4.58
N VAL A 18 -1.56 -5.94 5.42
CA VAL A 18 -1.63 -5.39 6.79
C VAL A 18 -1.97 -3.91 6.73
N ALA A 19 -1.33 -3.13 5.86
CA ALA A 19 -1.66 -1.72 5.69
C ALA A 19 -3.12 -1.50 5.27
N ALA A 20 -3.66 -2.31 4.36
CA ALA A 20 -5.06 -2.26 3.97
C ALA A 20 -6.00 -2.54 5.16
N LEU A 21 -5.69 -3.57 5.95
CA LEU A 21 -6.46 -3.91 7.16
C LEU A 21 -6.40 -2.80 8.22
N THR A 22 -5.24 -2.16 8.41
CA THR A 22 -5.10 -1.01 9.32
C THR A 22 -6.01 0.14 8.89
N HIS A 23 -6.12 0.43 7.59
CA HIS A 23 -7.06 1.44 7.09
C HIS A 23 -8.51 1.04 7.36
N LEU A 24 -8.90 -0.21 7.06
CA LEU A 24 -10.26 -0.68 7.35
C LEU A 24 -10.59 -0.64 8.85
N ALA A 25 -9.62 -0.93 9.71
CA ALA A 25 -9.79 -0.82 11.16
C ALA A 25 -10.14 0.62 11.59
N CYS A 26 -9.74 1.66 10.83
CA CYS A 26 -10.12 3.04 11.14
C CYS A 26 -11.63 3.24 11.08
N LEU A 27 -12.32 2.54 10.18
CA LEU A 27 -13.77 2.65 10.04
C LEU A 27 -14.51 1.97 11.19
N VAL A 28 -13.96 0.87 11.72
CA VAL A 28 -14.54 0.09 12.81
C VAL A 28 -14.25 0.73 14.17
N VAL A 29 -13.01 1.14 14.41
CA VAL A 29 -12.59 1.78 15.68
C VAL A 29 -13.00 3.25 15.73
N GLY A 30 -13.07 3.91 14.57
CA GLY A 30 -13.51 5.29 14.42
C GLY A 30 -12.45 6.33 14.79
N ALA A 31 -12.92 7.49 15.27
CA ALA A 31 -12.11 8.67 15.53
C ALA A 31 -10.81 8.44 16.33
N PRO A 32 -10.77 7.57 17.38
CA PRO A 32 -9.53 7.31 18.11
C PRO A 32 -8.41 6.76 17.21
N LEU A 33 -8.72 5.86 16.28
CA LEU A 33 -7.69 5.27 15.41
C LEU A 33 -7.25 6.25 14.32
N PHE A 34 -8.14 7.09 13.79
CA PHE A 34 -7.77 8.19 12.89
C PHE A 34 -6.77 9.15 13.56
N ARG A 35 -7.01 9.51 14.83
CA ARG A 35 -6.08 10.35 15.62
C ARG A 35 -4.77 9.64 15.90
N LEU A 36 -4.81 8.37 16.32
CA LEU A 36 -3.63 7.58 16.65
C LEU A 36 -2.72 7.42 15.44
N LEU A 37 -3.29 7.14 14.27
CA LEU A 37 -2.52 7.05 13.02
C LEU A 37 -2.06 8.43 12.55
N GLY A 38 -2.64 9.52 13.05
CA GLY A 38 -2.25 10.89 12.71
C GLY A 38 -2.86 11.41 11.42
N ALA A 39 -4.04 10.91 11.03
CA ALA A 39 -4.84 11.36 9.89
C ALA A 39 -5.49 12.75 10.10
N GLY A 40 -5.16 13.42 11.21
CA GLY A 40 -5.66 14.73 11.59
C GLY A 40 -7.02 14.71 12.30
N GLU A 41 -7.28 15.78 13.04
CA GLU A 41 -8.53 15.92 13.81
C GLU A 41 -9.75 16.05 12.90
N GLN A 42 -9.59 16.73 11.75
CA GLN A 42 -10.66 16.91 10.77
C GLN A 42 -11.21 15.58 10.27
N MET A 43 -10.35 14.62 9.90
CA MET A 43 -10.79 13.30 9.44
C MET A 43 -11.50 12.51 10.55
N ALA A 44 -10.99 12.60 11.78
CA ALA A 44 -11.57 11.93 12.93
C ALA A 44 -12.97 12.46 13.25
N GLN A 45 -13.16 13.78 13.22
CA GLN A 45 -14.45 14.44 13.46
C GLN A 45 -15.44 14.15 12.34
N LEU A 46 -15.03 14.31 11.07
CA LEU A 46 -15.88 13.98 9.93
C LEU A 46 -16.40 12.53 9.98
N HIS A 47 -15.59 11.59 10.46
CA HIS A 47 -16.03 10.19 10.62
C HIS A 47 -17.00 10.03 11.78
N ALA A 48 -16.71 10.67 12.93
CA ALA A 48 -17.57 10.63 14.10
C ALA A 48 -18.96 11.24 13.85
N GLU A 49 -19.04 12.25 12.99
CA GLU A 49 -20.29 12.91 12.57
C GLU A 49 -21.08 12.12 11.51
N GLY A 50 -20.57 10.96 11.07
CA GLY A 50 -21.21 10.15 10.02
C GLY A 50 -20.97 10.65 8.60
N GLY A 51 -19.95 11.48 8.39
CA GLY A 51 -19.56 11.98 7.07
C GLY A 51 -19.12 10.85 6.14
N TRP A 52 -19.55 10.92 4.88
CA TRP A 52 -19.22 9.90 3.87
C TRP A 52 -17.75 9.94 3.44
N TYR A 53 -17.11 11.11 3.50
CA TYR A 53 -15.77 11.36 2.95
C TYR A 53 -14.67 10.46 3.57
N PRO A 54 -14.52 10.38 4.92
CA PRO A 54 -13.53 9.48 5.52
C PRO A 54 -13.74 8.01 5.14
N THR A 55 -15.00 7.57 5.05
CA THR A 55 -15.34 6.20 4.66
C THR A 55 -14.90 5.91 3.23
N VAL A 56 -15.28 6.76 2.27
CA VAL A 56 -14.94 6.54 0.85
C VAL A 56 -13.43 6.58 0.62
N VAL A 57 -12.72 7.55 1.21
CA VAL A 57 -11.26 7.66 1.07
C VAL A 57 -10.56 6.43 1.68
N THR A 58 -10.96 6.02 2.88
CA THR A 58 -10.35 4.87 3.57
C THR A 58 -10.59 3.57 2.81
N LEU A 59 -11.82 3.36 2.31
CA LEU A 59 -12.14 2.20 1.48
C LEU A 59 -11.33 2.21 0.18
N ALA A 60 -11.23 3.36 -0.50
CA ALA A 60 -10.44 3.48 -1.73
C ALA A 60 -8.96 3.12 -1.48
N ILE A 61 -8.35 3.64 -0.42
CA ILE A 61 -6.96 3.33 -0.06
C ILE A 61 -6.81 1.83 0.27
N ALA A 62 -7.71 1.27 1.07
CA ALA A 62 -7.67 -0.14 1.44
C ALA A 62 -7.81 -1.06 0.21
N THR A 63 -8.72 -0.76 -0.71
CA THR A 63 -8.89 -1.53 -1.96
C THR A 63 -7.64 -1.46 -2.83
N VAL A 64 -7.02 -0.28 -2.97
CA VAL A 64 -5.79 -0.11 -3.73
C VAL A 64 -4.64 -0.93 -3.12
N LEU A 65 -4.44 -0.83 -1.82
CA LEU A 65 -3.40 -1.57 -1.09
C LEU A 65 -3.63 -3.09 -1.15
N ALA A 66 -4.87 -3.55 -0.98
CA ALA A 66 -5.24 -4.95 -1.11
C ALA A 66 -4.96 -5.47 -2.53
N THR A 67 -5.31 -4.68 -3.55
CA THR A 67 -5.03 -5.00 -4.95
C THR A 67 -3.53 -5.14 -5.20
N TRP A 68 -2.74 -4.17 -4.73
CA TRP A 68 -1.28 -4.22 -4.84
C TRP A 68 -0.68 -5.43 -4.14
N GLY A 69 -1.18 -5.76 -2.95
CA GLY A 69 -0.80 -6.95 -2.20
C GLY A 69 -1.10 -8.24 -2.97
N ALA A 70 -2.29 -8.34 -3.56
CA ALA A 70 -2.68 -9.49 -4.39
C ALA A 70 -1.80 -9.64 -5.64
N TYR A 71 -1.45 -8.53 -6.31
CA TYR A 71 -0.51 -8.55 -7.43
C TYR A 71 0.90 -9.00 -7.03
N ALA A 72 1.39 -8.57 -5.86
CA ALA A 72 2.68 -9.01 -5.32
C ALA A 72 2.68 -10.52 -5.02
N LEU A 73 1.62 -11.03 -4.37
CA LEU A 73 1.46 -12.48 -4.09
C LEU A 73 1.31 -13.31 -5.38
N SER A 74 0.57 -12.81 -6.37
CA SER A 74 0.45 -13.45 -7.68
C SER A 74 1.79 -13.43 -8.47
N ALA A 75 2.62 -12.41 -8.30
CA ALA A 75 3.97 -12.34 -8.87
C ALA A 75 4.99 -13.23 -8.11
N ALA A 76 4.74 -13.45 -6.82
CA ALA A 76 5.51 -14.35 -5.97
C ALA A 76 5.28 -15.83 -6.28
N GLY A 77 4.18 -16.17 -6.96
CA GLY A 77 3.78 -17.55 -7.28
C GLY A 77 2.83 -18.18 -6.26
N VAL A 78 2.20 -17.39 -5.38
CA VAL A 78 1.27 -17.90 -4.35
C VAL A 78 -0.12 -18.22 -4.91
N PHE A 79 -0.58 -17.42 -5.88
CA PHE A 79 -1.90 -17.59 -6.52
C PHE A 79 -1.78 -17.68 -8.04
N ARG A 80 -2.91 -17.98 -8.70
CA ARG A 80 -3.02 -17.99 -10.16
C ARG A 80 -2.43 -16.69 -10.75
N PRO A 81 -1.69 -16.80 -11.86
CA PRO A 81 -1.11 -15.64 -12.52
C PRO A 81 -2.16 -14.61 -12.96
N PHE A 82 -2.04 -13.38 -12.45
CA PHE A 82 -2.80 -12.23 -12.96
C PHE A 82 -2.17 -11.66 -14.25
N PRO A 83 -2.99 -11.04 -15.12
CA PRO A 83 -2.48 -10.34 -16.29
C PRO A 83 -1.60 -9.16 -15.88
N LEU A 84 -0.67 -8.74 -16.74
CA LEU A 84 0.11 -7.50 -16.58
C LEU A 84 0.92 -7.34 -15.27
N ARG A 85 1.19 -8.43 -14.52
CA ARG A 85 1.90 -8.38 -13.23
C ARG A 85 3.19 -7.57 -13.25
N ARG A 86 3.99 -7.67 -14.31
CA ARG A 86 5.23 -6.90 -14.44
C ARG A 86 4.95 -5.40 -14.48
N THR A 87 4.00 -4.97 -15.32
CA THR A 87 3.63 -3.56 -15.47
C THR A 87 3.04 -3.02 -14.18
N VAL A 88 2.07 -3.73 -13.60
CA VAL A 88 1.41 -3.33 -12.36
C VAL A 88 2.43 -3.27 -11.21
N LEU A 89 3.25 -4.30 -11.02
CA LEU A 89 4.21 -4.33 -9.91
C LEU A 89 5.31 -3.27 -10.08
N THR A 90 5.71 -2.95 -11.32
CA THR A 90 6.63 -1.83 -11.59
C THR A 90 5.99 -0.50 -11.21
N ALA A 91 4.74 -0.27 -11.59
CA ALA A 91 3.99 0.95 -11.24
C ALA A 91 3.81 1.07 -9.72
N VAL A 92 3.37 0.00 -9.05
CA VAL A 92 3.20 -0.07 -7.59
C VAL A 92 4.51 0.24 -6.86
N THR A 93 5.62 -0.37 -7.30
CA THR A 93 6.96 -0.10 -6.74
C THR A 93 7.31 1.38 -6.87
N GLY A 94 7.08 1.95 -8.06
CA GLY A 94 7.30 3.38 -8.31
C GLY A 94 6.47 4.27 -7.40
N VAL A 95 5.18 3.98 -7.24
CA VAL A 95 4.27 4.75 -6.36
C VAL A 95 4.73 4.68 -4.90
N TYR A 96 5.07 3.50 -4.38
CA TYR A 96 5.55 3.36 -3.00
C TYR A 96 6.84 4.15 -2.74
N ILE A 97 7.80 4.07 -3.65
CA ILE A 97 9.06 4.83 -3.54
C ILE A 97 8.78 6.33 -3.62
N LEU A 98 8.00 6.76 -4.62
CA LEU A 98 7.64 8.17 -4.81
C LEU A 98 6.96 8.73 -3.57
N ARG A 99 5.97 8.01 -3.04
CA ARG A 99 5.28 8.38 -1.80
C ARG A 99 6.27 8.47 -0.63
N GLY A 100 7.19 7.52 -0.51
CA GLY A 100 8.20 7.49 0.54
C GLY A 100 9.20 8.67 0.49
N VAL A 101 9.54 9.18 -0.69
CA VAL A 101 10.55 10.24 -0.85
C VAL A 101 9.95 11.64 -1.06
N ALA A 102 8.77 11.74 -1.66
CA ALA A 102 8.10 13.00 -2.00
C ALA A 102 7.15 13.49 -0.91
N PHE A 103 7.32 13.05 0.34
CA PHE A 103 6.36 13.39 1.40
C PHE A 103 6.33 14.89 1.72
N VAL A 104 7.48 15.59 1.63
CA VAL A 104 7.57 17.04 1.88
C VAL A 104 6.68 17.87 0.95
N PRO A 105 6.76 17.75 -0.39
CA PRO A 105 5.84 18.48 -1.26
C PRO A 105 4.39 18.01 -1.10
N VAL A 106 4.14 16.72 -0.81
CA VAL A 106 2.79 16.17 -0.66
C VAL A 106 2.08 16.69 0.61
N MET A 107 2.83 17.01 1.68
CA MET A 107 2.28 17.61 2.91
C MET A 107 1.43 18.85 2.64
N THR A 108 1.79 19.66 1.63
CA THR A 108 1.09 20.91 1.31
C THR A 108 -0.34 20.71 0.82
N TYR A 109 -0.64 19.53 0.24
CA TYR A 109 -1.97 19.19 -0.29
C TYR A 109 -2.88 18.54 0.75
N PHE A 110 -2.32 18.02 1.84
CA PHE A 110 -3.05 17.32 2.89
C PHE A 110 -2.71 17.91 4.27
N PRO A 111 -3.13 19.17 4.53
CA PRO A 111 -2.92 19.81 5.82
C PRO A 111 -3.70 19.09 6.92
N GLY A 112 -3.22 19.18 8.16
CA GLY A 112 -3.87 18.59 9.35
C GLY A 112 -3.34 17.21 9.75
N ASN A 113 -2.64 16.51 8.85
CA ASN A 113 -1.90 15.28 9.20
C ASN A 113 -0.69 15.60 10.09
N SER A 114 -0.40 14.73 11.06
CA SER A 114 0.74 14.94 11.97
C SER A 114 2.09 14.69 11.27
N LEU A 115 3.15 15.35 11.73
CA LEU A 115 4.50 15.10 11.21
C LEU A 115 4.92 13.64 11.39
N THR A 116 4.57 13.05 12.54
CA THR A 116 4.81 11.63 12.83
C THR A 116 4.11 10.73 11.81
N PHE A 117 2.86 11.02 11.43
CA PHE A 117 2.18 10.28 10.36
C PHE A 117 3.00 10.33 9.09
N TRP A 118 3.41 11.52 8.64
CA TRP A 118 4.17 11.65 7.41
C TRP A 118 5.49 10.87 7.43
N VAL A 119 6.28 11.00 8.49
CA VAL A 119 7.59 10.32 8.59
C VAL A 119 7.40 8.80 8.65
N VAL A 120 6.55 8.32 9.57
CA VAL A 120 6.35 6.87 9.78
C VAL A 120 5.75 6.22 8.55
N SER A 121 4.68 6.79 8.01
CA SER A 121 4.02 6.21 6.84
C SER A 121 4.91 6.28 5.59
N SER A 122 5.79 7.28 5.47
CA SER A 122 6.71 7.39 4.34
C SER A 122 7.84 6.38 4.44
N ALA A 123 8.36 6.17 5.65
CA ALA A 123 9.31 5.10 5.92
C ALA A 123 8.71 3.72 5.61
N ILE A 124 7.45 3.47 6.00
CA ILE A 124 6.73 2.23 5.68
C ILE A 124 6.58 2.07 4.16
N CYS A 125 6.08 3.10 3.46
CA CYS A 125 5.95 3.04 2.00
C CYS A 125 7.29 2.81 1.30
N LEU A 126 8.35 3.48 1.74
CA LEU A 126 9.69 3.29 1.18
C LEU A 126 10.20 1.86 1.43
N ALA A 127 10.05 1.34 2.65
CA ALA A 127 10.43 -0.03 2.98
C ALA A 127 9.69 -1.06 2.12
N ILE A 128 8.35 -0.93 1.98
CA ILE A 128 7.55 -1.79 1.09
C ILE A 128 8.01 -1.64 -0.36
N GLY A 129 8.26 -0.41 -0.82
CA GLY A 129 8.76 -0.13 -2.17
C GLY A 129 10.11 -0.79 -2.46
N LEU A 130 11.05 -0.75 -1.52
CA LEU A 130 12.35 -1.41 -1.65
C LEU A 130 12.21 -2.94 -1.68
N VAL A 131 11.36 -3.51 -0.83
CA VAL A 131 11.06 -4.95 -0.83
C VAL A 131 10.46 -5.38 -2.18
N HIS A 132 9.50 -4.62 -2.71
CA HIS A 132 8.95 -4.86 -4.04
C HIS A 132 9.98 -4.71 -5.15
N LEU A 133 10.85 -3.69 -5.09
CA LEU A 133 11.88 -3.45 -6.09
C LEU A 133 12.86 -4.63 -6.20
N VAL A 134 13.33 -5.15 -5.06
CA VAL A 134 14.24 -6.29 -5.02
C VAL A 134 13.52 -7.56 -5.51
N GLY A 135 12.30 -7.81 -5.03
CA GLY A 135 11.51 -8.97 -5.47
C GLY A 135 11.15 -8.94 -6.96
N LEU A 136 10.86 -7.76 -7.50
CA LEU A 136 10.60 -7.52 -8.93
C LEU A 136 11.85 -7.78 -9.77
N ARG A 137 13.02 -7.30 -9.33
CA ARG A 137 14.31 -7.56 -9.98
C ARG A 137 14.64 -9.06 -10.01
N GLN A 138 14.49 -9.75 -8.88
CA GLN A 138 14.70 -11.20 -8.80
C GLN A 138 13.76 -12.01 -9.70
N SER A 139 12.56 -11.49 -9.95
CA SER A 139 11.50 -12.19 -10.70
C SER A 139 11.34 -11.72 -12.14
N TRP A 140 12.15 -10.76 -12.60
CA TRP A 140 11.95 -10.01 -13.84
C TRP A 140 11.87 -10.91 -15.09
N GLY A 141 12.82 -11.84 -15.22
CA GLY A 141 12.87 -12.79 -16.34
C GLY A 141 11.71 -13.78 -16.36
N ARG A 142 11.17 -14.16 -15.18
CA ARG A 142 10.01 -15.05 -15.05
C ARG A 142 8.71 -14.34 -15.42
N LEU A 143 8.56 -13.09 -14.95
CA LEU A 143 7.35 -12.28 -15.20
C LEU A 143 7.20 -11.89 -16.69
N ARG A 144 8.29 -11.85 -17.46
CA ARG A 144 8.24 -11.67 -18.93
C ARG A 144 7.62 -12.87 -19.67
N ARG A 145 7.85 -14.10 -19.20
CA ARG A 145 7.43 -15.33 -19.91
C ARG A 145 5.98 -15.75 -19.64
N LEU A 146 5.36 -15.19 -18.61
CA LEU A 146 3.97 -15.51 -18.22
C LEU A 146 2.96 -14.47 -18.72
N GLY A 147 3.41 -13.53 -19.55
CA GLY A 147 2.56 -12.54 -20.24
C GLY A 147 2.63 -12.65 -21.77
N ALA A 148 3.33 -13.67 -22.28
CA ALA A 148 3.34 -14.11 -23.68
C ALA A 148 2.75 -15.53 -23.70
#